data_AF-A0A7D5SAF3-F1
#
_entry.id   AF-A0A7D5SAF3-F1
#
_cell.length_a   1.000
_cell.length_b   1.000
_cell.length_c   1.000
_cell.angle_alpha   90.00
_cell.angle_beta   90.00
_cell.angle_gamma   90.00
#
_symmetry.space_group_name_H-M   'P 1'
#
loop_
_entity.id
_entity.type
_entity.pdbx_description
1 polymer ?
#
loop_
_entity_poly.entity_id
_entity_poly.type
_entity_poly.pdbx_seq_one_letter_code
_entity_poly.pdbx_strand_id
1 'polypeptide(L)'
;MLKDFTTGVPVSQYELGKTYTVDVILSDGSNPPATGFQSTIYTGSSTAHPGTLTANTGSKIVGNFATHTSETSATFTSGTYKWSYNWTAPTTVTAIVNIYASCNSADGNNLQTGDKISSGFIQVQQK
;
A
#
# COMPACT_ATOMS: atom_id res chain seq x y z
N MET A 1 5.33 0.82 -3.76
CA MET A 1 6.77 0.46 -3.81
C MET A 1 7.12 -0.37 -2.59
N LEU A 2 7.98 -1.38 -2.72
CA LEU A 2 8.51 -2.16 -1.60
C LEU A 2 9.94 -1.69 -1.26
N LYS A 3 10.24 -1.54 0.03
CA LYS A 3 11.58 -1.16 0.53
C LYS A 3 12.02 -2.09 1.64
N ASP A 4 13.31 -2.35 1.73
CA ASP A 4 13.90 -2.99 2.90
C ASP A 4 13.63 -2.14 4.15
N PHE A 5 13.16 -2.77 5.24
CA PHE A 5 12.73 -2.04 6.43
C PHE A 5 13.88 -1.32 7.14
N THR A 6 15.09 -1.90 7.13
CA THR A 6 16.25 -1.36 7.84
C THR A 6 16.95 -0.27 7.05
N THR A 7 17.16 -0.49 5.76
CA THR A 7 17.94 0.41 4.89
C THR A 7 17.08 1.45 4.18
N GLY A 8 15.77 1.21 4.06
CA GLY A 8 14.86 2.07 3.29
C GLY A 8 15.08 2.00 1.78
N VAL A 9 15.94 1.10 1.30
CA VAL A 9 16.26 0.97 -0.13
C VAL A 9 15.15 0.20 -0.86
N PRO A 10 14.68 0.67 -2.03
CA PRO A 10 13.72 -0.06 -2.84
C PRO A 10 14.21 -1.45 -3.24
N VAL A 11 13.33 -2.45 -3.18
CA VAL A 11 13.62 -3.83 -3.55
C VAL A 11 12.54 -4.40 -4.47
N SER A 12 12.93 -5.35 -5.33
CA SER A 12 12.02 -6.09 -6.23
C SER A 12 11.86 -7.56 -5.84
N GLN A 13 12.58 -8.01 -4.81
CA GLN A 13 12.55 -9.37 -4.29
C GLN A 13 12.44 -9.34 -2.77
N TYR A 14 12.00 -10.46 -2.20
CA TYR A 14 11.88 -10.62 -0.75
C TYR A 14 12.51 -11.93 -0.24
N GLU A 15 12.88 -11.94 1.04
CA GLU A 15 13.42 -13.08 1.76
C GLU A 15 12.40 -13.52 2.83
N LEU A 16 12.33 -14.81 3.13
CA LEU A 16 11.36 -15.36 4.08
C LEU A 16 11.54 -14.77 5.48
N GLY A 17 10.44 -14.45 6.15
CA GLY A 17 10.42 -13.89 7.51
C GLY A 17 10.97 -12.47 7.64
N LYS A 18 11.47 -11.87 6.56
CA LYS A 18 12.02 -10.51 6.60
C LYS A 18 10.91 -9.46 6.52
N THR A 19 11.11 -8.35 7.22
CA THR A 19 10.18 -7.22 7.22
C THR A 19 10.58 -6.17 6.17
N TYR A 20 9.57 -5.63 5.50
CA TYR A 20 9.67 -4.61 4.47
C TYR A 20 8.70 -3.47 4.73
N THR A 21 9.04 -2.28 4.26
CA THR A 21 8.12 -1.14 4.22
C THR A 21 7.45 -1.09 2.86
N VAL A 22 6.12 -1.08 2.83
CA VAL A 22 5.33 -0.84 1.64
C VAL A 22 4.89 0.62 1.63
N ASP A 23 5.33 1.36 0.62
CA ASP A 23 4.80 2.71 0.33
C ASP A 23 3.65 2.60 -0.68
N VAL A 24 2.48 3.11 -0.27
CA VAL A 24 1.34 3.35 -1.17
C VAL A 24 1.38 4.82 -1.57
N ILE A 25 1.46 5.07 -2.87
CA ILE A 25 1.69 6.41 -3.42
C ILE A 25 0.56 6.74 -4.40
N LEU A 26 -0.08 7.89 -4.17
CA LEU A 26 -1.08 8.48 -5.05
C LEU A 26 -0.52 9.82 -5.57
N SER A 27 -0.43 9.97 -6.88
CA SER A 27 -0.07 11.23 -7.52
C SER A 27 -1.33 11.89 -8.06
N ASP A 28 -1.72 13.02 -7.47
CA ASP A 28 -2.83 13.84 -7.92
C ASP A 28 -2.52 15.33 -7.68
N GLY A 29 -2.21 16.04 -8.78
CA GLY A 29 -1.90 17.47 -8.75
C GLY A 29 -3.10 18.39 -8.52
N SER A 30 -4.33 17.86 -8.47
CA SER A 30 -5.54 18.65 -8.20
C SER A 30 -5.73 19.01 -6.72
N ASN A 31 -4.87 18.47 -5.83
CA ASN A 31 -4.91 18.68 -4.38
C ASN A 31 -6.29 18.39 -3.76
N PRO A 32 -6.84 17.17 -3.94
CA PRO A 32 -8.13 16.80 -3.37
C PRO A 32 -8.16 17.02 -1.85
N PRO A 33 -9.30 17.52 -1.30
CA PRO A 33 -9.46 17.76 0.14
C PRO A 33 -9.47 16.47 0.97
N ALA A 34 -9.84 15.33 0.36
CA ALA A 34 -9.85 14.03 1.02
C ALA A 34 -9.21 12.97 0.14
N THR A 35 -8.35 12.15 0.73
CA THR A 35 -7.70 11.03 0.05
C THR A 35 -7.67 9.80 0.94
N GLY A 36 -7.59 8.63 0.31
CA GLY A 36 -7.48 7.38 1.03
C GLY A 36 -6.88 6.28 0.18
N PHE A 37 -6.62 5.15 0.85
CA PHE A 37 -6.20 3.93 0.19
C PHE A 37 -6.74 2.68 0.89
N GLN A 38 -6.73 1.57 0.16
CA GLN A 38 -6.74 0.21 0.69
C GLN A 38 -5.69 -0.60 -0.06
N SER A 39 -4.96 -1.46 0.66
CA SER A 39 -3.95 -2.35 0.09
C SER A 39 -4.02 -3.73 0.72
N THR A 40 -3.67 -4.76 -0.06
CA THR A 40 -3.61 -6.16 0.35
C THR A 40 -2.51 -6.87 -0.41
N ILE A 41 -2.09 -8.02 0.11
CA ILE A 41 -1.07 -8.87 -0.50
C ILE A 41 -1.66 -10.26 -0.73
N TYR A 42 -1.45 -10.81 -1.92
CA TYR A 42 -1.89 -12.16 -2.30
C TYR A 42 -0.73 -13.00 -2.83
N THR A 43 -0.81 -14.32 -2.62
CA THR A 43 0.10 -15.28 -3.26
C THR A 43 -0.36 -15.55 -4.70
N GLY A 44 0.46 -15.19 -5.69
CA GLY A 44 0.15 -15.43 -7.11
C GLY A 44 -1.28 -15.00 -7.49
N SER A 45 -2.06 -15.93 -8.03
CA SER A 45 -3.48 -15.76 -8.37
C SER A 45 -4.45 -16.27 -7.30
N SER A 46 -3.96 -16.70 -6.12
CA SER A 46 -4.80 -17.20 -5.03
C SER A 46 -5.38 -16.07 -4.17
N THR A 47 -6.36 -16.40 -3.32
CA THR A 47 -6.91 -15.50 -2.30
C THR A 47 -6.17 -15.56 -0.95
N ALA A 48 -5.07 -16.33 -0.87
CA ALA A 48 -4.30 -16.45 0.37
C ALA A 48 -3.46 -15.19 0.61
N HIS A 49 -3.45 -14.71 1.85
CA HIS A 49 -2.67 -13.54 2.29
C HIS A 49 -1.33 -13.98 2.92
N PRO A 50 -0.19 -13.86 2.22
CA PRO A 50 1.09 -14.29 2.75
C PRO A 50 1.67 -13.27 3.73
N GLY A 51 2.19 -13.75 4.86
CA GLY A 51 2.85 -12.92 5.86
C GLY A 51 1.88 -12.10 6.73
N THR A 52 2.41 -11.08 7.39
CA THR A 52 1.64 -10.25 8.34
C THR A 52 1.84 -8.77 8.09
N LEU A 53 0.77 -7.98 8.26
CA LEU A 53 0.81 -6.53 8.11
C LEU A 53 0.85 -5.84 9.47
N THR A 54 1.63 -4.76 9.59
CA THR A 54 1.60 -3.86 10.74
C THR A 54 1.46 -2.42 10.27
N ALA A 55 0.70 -1.61 11.00
CA ALA A 55 0.51 -0.20 10.70
C ALA A 55 1.84 0.58 10.71
N ASN A 56 1.89 1.65 9.92
CA ASN A 56 2.97 2.63 9.89
C ASN A 56 2.36 4.01 9.53
N THR A 57 3.14 4.94 8.98
CA THR A 57 2.72 6.33 8.73
C THR A 57 1.38 6.42 7.96
N GLY A 58 0.38 6.99 8.63
CA GLY A 58 -0.93 7.28 8.05
C GLY A 58 -1.82 6.05 7.82
N SER A 59 -1.39 4.85 8.22
CA SER A 59 -2.14 3.61 7.98
C SER A 59 -2.63 2.94 9.26
N LYS A 60 -3.65 2.09 9.10
CA LYS A 60 -4.13 1.11 10.07
C LYS A 60 -4.35 -0.23 9.38
N ILE A 61 -4.35 -1.30 10.16
CA ILE A 61 -4.59 -2.66 9.67
C ILE A 61 -6.00 -3.09 10.07
N VAL A 62 -6.75 -3.62 9.11
CA VAL A 62 -8.10 -4.18 9.29
C VAL A 62 -8.12 -5.58 8.68
N GLY A 63 -8.00 -6.61 9.52
CA GLY A 63 -7.78 -7.98 9.04
C GLY A 63 -6.49 -8.08 8.24
N ASN A 64 -6.57 -8.55 6.99
CA ASN A 64 -5.43 -8.70 6.07
C ASN A 64 -5.23 -7.47 5.15
N PHE A 65 -5.88 -6.35 5.45
CA PHE A 65 -5.85 -5.14 4.63
C PHE A 65 -5.19 -3.99 5.40
N ALA A 66 -4.36 -3.21 4.69
CA ALA A 66 -3.91 -1.90 5.15
C ALA A 66 -4.80 -0.81 4.56
N THR A 67 -5.16 0.19 5.36
CA THR A 67 -5.97 1.33 4.90
C THR A 67 -5.59 2.60 5.66
N HIS A 68 -6.09 3.74 5.21
CA HIS A 68 -5.82 5.06 5.78
C HIS A 68 -6.47 5.23 7.17
N THR A 69 -5.89 6.07 8.04
CA THR A 69 -6.46 6.35 9.37
C THR A 69 -7.55 7.43 9.34
N SER A 70 -7.41 8.42 8.47
CA SER A 70 -8.33 9.53 8.23
C SER A 70 -8.18 10.07 6.80
N GLU A 71 -9.13 10.90 6.37
CA GLU A 71 -9.18 11.53 5.03
C GLU A 71 -7.94 12.38 4.68
N THR A 72 -7.16 12.79 5.69
CA THR A 72 -5.96 13.63 5.57
C THR A 72 -4.71 12.95 6.13
N SER A 73 -4.76 11.63 6.34
CA SER A 73 -3.68 10.87 6.97
C SER A 73 -2.42 10.68 6.11
N ALA A 74 -2.50 11.02 4.82
CA ALA A 74 -1.35 10.90 3.92
C ALA A 74 -0.29 11.94 4.26
N THR A 75 0.98 11.56 4.11
CA THR A 75 2.04 12.56 3.97
C THR A 75 1.94 13.18 2.58
N PHE A 76 1.74 14.49 2.51
CA PHE A 76 1.59 15.23 1.26
C PHE A 76 2.87 15.97 0.87
N THR A 77 3.29 15.87 -0.39
CA THR A 77 4.38 16.67 -0.95
C THR A 77 4.12 16.90 -2.43
N SER A 78 3.86 18.17 -2.81
CA SER A 78 3.75 18.62 -4.20
C SER A 78 2.84 17.74 -5.10
N GLY A 79 1.59 17.51 -4.69
CA GLY A 79 0.64 16.70 -5.47
C GLY A 79 0.85 15.18 -5.31
N THR A 80 1.69 14.76 -4.37
CA THR A 80 1.91 13.34 -4.05
C THR A 80 1.47 13.06 -2.62
N TYR A 81 0.60 12.07 -2.47
CA TYR A 81 0.07 11.58 -1.20
C TYR A 81 0.69 10.21 -0.93
N LYS A 82 1.23 10.02 0.27
CA LYS A 82 1.91 8.78 0.65
C LYS A 82 1.43 8.25 2.00
N TRP A 83 1.16 6.95 2.02
CA TRP A 83 1.01 6.17 3.24
C TRP A 83 2.04 5.04 3.25
N SER A 84 2.33 4.52 4.43
CA SER A 84 3.13 3.31 4.55
C SER A 84 2.53 2.33 5.55
N TYR A 85 2.81 1.05 5.32
CA TYR A 85 2.63 -0.02 6.29
C TYR A 85 3.84 -0.96 6.18
N ASN A 86 4.05 -1.81 7.18
CA ASN A 86 5.10 -2.83 7.09
C ASN A 86 4.48 -4.20 6.78
N TRP A 87 5.21 -4.99 6.02
CA TRP A 87 4.90 -6.37 5.72
C TRP A 87 6.05 -7.26 6.15
N THR A 88 5.77 -8.20 7.05
CA THR A 88 6.69 -9.31 7.35
C THR A 88 6.36 -10.46 6.43
N ALA A 89 7.31 -10.82 5.57
CA ALA A 89 7.18 -11.90 4.59
C ALA A 89 6.87 -13.24 5.27
N PRO A 90 6.19 -14.18 4.58
CA PRO A 90 5.91 -15.50 5.12
C PRO A 90 7.20 -16.25 5.47
N THR A 91 7.09 -17.23 6.36
CA THR A 91 8.20 -18.15 6.70
C THR A 91 8.23 -19.39 5.80
N THR A 92 7.23 -19.58 4.95
CA THR A 92 7.10 -20.68 3.99
C THR A 92 7.28 -20.18 2.56
N VAL A 93 7.89 -21.03 1.72
CA VAL A 93 8.17 -20.73 0.31
C VAL A 93 6.92 -20.25 -0.42
N THR A 94 7.02 -19.10 -1.07
CA THR A 94 5.97 -18.52 -1.90
C THR A 94 6.64 -17.86 -3.11
N ALA A 95 6.66 -18.53 -4.26
CA ALA A 95 7.45 -18.06 -5.40
C ALA A 95 7.14 -16.61 -5.82
N ILE A 96 5.88 -16.19 -5.69
CA ILE A 96 5.39 -14.89 -6.16
C ILE A 96 4.35 -14.34 -5.18
N VAL A 97 4.52 -13.08 -4.79
CA VAL A 97 3.47 -12.29 -4.12
C VAL A 97 3.11 -11.07 -4.94
N ASN A 98 1.83 -10.71 -4.92
CA ASN A 98 1.29 -9.52 -5.56
C ASN A 98 0.78 -8.57 -4.49
N ILE A 99 1.32 -7.36 -4.45
CA ILE A 99 0.90 -6.29 -3.54
C ILE A 99 -0.01 -5.36 -4.33
N TYR A 100 -1.30 -5.37 -4.02
CA TYR A 100 -2.32 -4.53 -4.66
C TYR A 100 -2.61 -3.30 -3.81
N ALA A 101 -2.91 -2.19 -4.46
CA ALA A 101 -3.44 -1.00 -3.80
C ALA A 101 -4.50 -0.34 -4.69
N SER A 102 -5.50 0.25 -4.05
CA SER A 102 -6.43 1.20 -4.66
C SER A 102 -6.47 2.45 -3.79
N CYS A 103 -6.48 3.60 -4.44
CA CYS A 103 -6.49 4.92 -3.84
C CYS A 103 -7.67 5.72 -4.35
N ASN A 104 -8.23 6.58 -3.49
CA ASN A 104 -9.27 7.53 -3.85
C ASN A 104 -8.78 8.96 -3.66
N SER A 105 -9.06 9.82 -4.64
CA SER A 105 -9.02 11.27 -4.55
C SER A 105 -10.46 11.78 -4.55
N ALA A 106 -10.96 12.27 -3.43
CA ALA A 106 -12.31 12.84 -3.35
C ALA A 106 -12.25 14.36 -3.52
N ASP A 107 -13.07 14.91 -4.42
CA ASP A 107 -13.03 16.34 -4.77
C ASP A 107 -13.90 17.22 -3.85
N GLY A 108 -14.73 16.59 -3.00
CA GLY A 108 -15.55 17.25 -1.99
C GLY A 108 -16.73 18.05 -2.56
N ASN A 109 -17.12 17.81 -3.83
CA ASN A 109 -18.19 18.58 -4.48
C ASN A 109 -19.62 18.18 -4.06
N ASN A 110 -19.78 17.12 -3.23
CA ASN A 110 -21.05 16.55 -2.79
C ASN A 110 -21.95 16.01 -3.93
N LEU A 111 -21.37 15.70 -5.08
CA LEU A 111 -22.01 15.09 -6.23
C LEU A 111 -21.50 13.66 -6.42
N GLN A 112 -22.09 12.92 -7.36
CA GLN A 112 -21.67 11.56 -7.73
C GLN A 112 -20.59 11.57 -8.83
N THR A 113 -19.88 12.70 -8.98
CA THR A 113 -18.89 12.95 -10.05
C THR A 113 -17.65 13.60 -9.46
N GLY A 114 -16.52 13.54 -10.18
CA GLY A 114 -15.31 14.30 -9.84
C GLY A 114 -14.28 13.49 -9.04
N ASP A 115 -14.74 12.59 -8.16
CA ASP A 115 -13.89 11.64 -7.47
C ASP A 115 -13.11 10.74 -8.45
N LYS A 116 -11.85 10.47 -8.12
CA LYS A 116 -10.96 9.63 -8.94
C LYS A 116 -10.50 8.41 -8.15
N ILE A 117 -10.59 7.24 -8.78
CA ILE A 117 -10.03 6.00 -8.26
C ILE A 117 -8.80 5.63 -9.07
N SER A 118 -7.70 5.33 -8.39
CA SER A 118 -6.46 4.85 -8.98
C SER A 118 -6.07 3.52 -8.35
N SER A 119 -5.82 2.50 -9.16
CA SER A 119 -5.36 1.19 -8.68
C SER A 119 -4.02 0.82 -9.28
N GLY A 120 -3.23 0.05 -8.54
CA GLY A 120 -1.98 -0.49 -9.04
C GLY A 120 -1.58 -1.73 -8.27
N PHE A 121 -0.59 -2.44 -8.79
CA PHE A 121 0.04 -3.54 -8.07
C PHE A 121 1.51 -3.63 -8.42
N ILE A 122 2.26 -4.29 -7.54
CA ILE A 122 3.61 -4.75 -7.83
C ILE A 122 3.68 -6.26 -7.59
N GLN A 123 4.44 -6.93 -8.43
CA GLN A 123 4.78 -8.34 -8.26
C GLN A 123 6.19 -8.43 -7.65
N VAL A 124 6.34 -9.25 -6.63
CA VAL A 124 7.59 -9.43 -5.91
C VAL A 124 7.89 -10.92 -5.82
N GLN A 125 9.11 -11.29 -6.17
CA GLN A 125 9.54 -12.69 -6.18
C GLN A 125 10.35 -13.01 -4.93
N GLN A 126 10.24 -14.25 -4.46
CA GLN A 126 11.14 -14.75 -3.44
C GLN A 126 12.57 -14.81 -4.02
N LYS A 127 13.54 -14.32 -3.26
CA LYS A 127 14.97 -14.42 -3.57
C LYS A 127 15.51 -15.84 -3.34
#